data_AF-A0A839CZ97-F1
#
_entry.id   AF-A0A839CZ97-F1
#
_cell.length_a   1.000
_cell.length_b   1.000
_cell.length_c   1.000
_cell.angle_alpha   90.00
_cell.angle_beta   90.00
_cell.angle_gamma   90.00
#
_symmetry.space_group_name_H-M   'P 1'
#
loop_
_entity.id
_entity.type
_entity.pdbx_description
1 polymer ?
#
loop_
_entity_poly.entity_id
_entity_poly.type
_entity_poly.pdbx_seq_one_letter_code
_entity_poly.pdbx_strand_id
1 'polypeptide(L)'
;MQQQRKHNAIGIIIEDKASGQQLIQELLSSPLNIIKFTPKYDKVTRLVLTSILFEAGKVYFPNYRGWLEGLEEELFCFPNVKNDDQVDSITQFLLWVRDKKELEMSLRRV
;
A
#
# COMPACT_ATOMS: atom_id res chain seq x y z
N MET A 1 -16.06 -3.26 -2.19
CA MET A 1 -16.69 -3.82 -0.97
C MET A 1 -16.44 -5.33 -0.77
N GLN A 2 -16.61 -6.17 -1.79
CA GLN A 2 -16.42 -7.63 -1.66
C GLN A 2 -15.03 -8.02 -1.14
N GLN A 3 -13.95 -7.41 -1.66
CA GLN A 3 -12.58 -7.71 -1.23
C GLN A 3 -12.31 -7.26 0.22
N GLN A 4 -12.80 -6.09 0.63
CA GLN A 4 -12.69 -5.63 2.02
C GLN A 4 -13.30 -6.64 2.99
N ARG A 5 -14.49 -7.16 2.69
CA ARG A 5 -15.15 -8.18 3.52
C ARG A 5 -14.40 -9.51 3.50
N LYS A 6 -14.01 -9.97 2.31
CA LYS A 6 -13.27 -11.23 2.12
C LYS A 6 -11.98 -11.27 2.96
N HIS A 7 -11.29 -10.13 3.04
CA HIS A 7 -10.01 -10.01 3.74
C HIS A 7 -10.12 -9.36 5.12
N ASN A 8 -11.34 -9.07 5.59
CA ASN A 8 -11.61 -8.34 6.83
C ASN A 8 -10.74 -7.08 6.99
N ALA A 9 -10.56 -6.32 5.90
CA ALA A 9 -9.67 -5.17 5.90
C ALA A 9 -10.26 -4.03 6.73
N ILE A 10 -9.48 -3.50 7.67
CA ILE A 10 -9.90 -2.42 8.60
C ILE A 10 -9.82 -1.02 7.97
N GLY A 11 -9.22 -0.90 6.80
CA GLY A 11 -9.09 0.33 6.04
C GLY A 11 -8.69 0.05 4.59
N ILE A 12 -9.06 0.95 3.70
CA ILE A 12 -8.71 0.89 2.28
C ILE A 12 -7.92 2.15 1.96
N ILE A 13 -6.67 1.98 1.55
CA ILE A 13 -5.82 3.08 1.12
C ILE A 13 -6.12 3.39 -0.35
N ILE A 14 -6.38 4.66 -0.64
CA ILE A 14 -6.60 5.14 -2.01
C ILE A 14 -5.71 6.36 -2.23
N GLU A 15 -4.97 6.36 -3.34
CA GLU A 15 -4.18 7.51 -3.75
C GLU A 15 -5.10 8.71 -4.02
N ASP A 16 -4.80 9.85 -3.41
CA ASP A 16 -5.56 11.08 -3.55
C ASP A 16 -5.10 11.88 -4.78
N LYS A 17 -5.17 11.24 -5.96
CA LYS A 17 -4.75 11.83 -7.23
C LYS A 17 -5.58 11.28 -8.40
N ALA A 18 -5.81 12.12 -9.40
CA ALA A 18 -6.47 11.75 -10.66
C ALA A 18 -7.78 10.96 -10.42
N SER A 19 -7.87 9.72 -10.93
CA SER A 19 -9.05 8.86 -10.77
C SER A 19 -9.35 8.51 -9.31
N GLY A 20 -8.34 8.47 -8.44
CA GLY A 20 -8.51 8.20 -7.02
C GLY A 20 -9.33 9.27 -6.30
N GLN A 21 -9.25 10.54 -6.73
CA GLN A 21 -10.07 11.62 -6.17
C GLN A 21 -11.57 11.39 -6.38
N GLN A 22 -11.96 10.98 -7.58
CA GLN A 22 -13.35 10.70 -7.90
C GLN A 22 -13.84 9.49 -7.09
N LEU A 23 -13.05 8.42 -7.05
CA LEU A 23 -13.37 7.23 -6.26
C LEU A 23 -13.52 7.53 -4.77
N ILE A 24 -12.65 8.35 -4.20
CA ILE A 24 -12.75 8.79 -2.79
C ILE A 24 -14.08 9.50 -2.55
N GLN A 25 -14.48 10.42 -3.44
CA GLN A 25 -15.73 11.18 -3.29
C GLN A 25 -16.96 10.27 -3.36
N GLU A 26 -16.97 9.31 -4.28
CA GLU A 26 -18.04 8.31 -4.38
C GLU A 26 -18.16 7.48 -3.10
N LEU A 27 -17.01 7.13 -2.50
CA LEU A 27 -16.95 6.26 -1.32
C LEU A 27 -17.17 7.00 0.01
N LEU A 28 -17.28 8.34 0.04
CA LEU A 28 -17.55 9.10 1.27
C LEU A 28 -18.88 8.72 1.93
N SER A 29 -19.87 8.34 1.13
CA SER A 29 -21.19 7.89 1.63
C SER A 29 -21.23 6.41 2.01
N SER A 30 -20.13 5.68 1.75
CA SER A 30 -20.04 4.25 2.05
C SER A 30 -19.62 4.03 3.51
N PRO A 31 -19.95 2.87 4.11
CA PRO A 31 -19.47 2.51 5.45
C PRO A 31 -17.98 2.10 5.47
N LEU A 32 -17.25 2.28 4.36
CA LEU A 32 -15.85 1.89 4.26
C LEU A 32 -14.96 2.94 4.90
N ASN A 33 -13.98 2.49 5.67
CA ASN A 33 -12.90 3.35 6.17
C ASN A 33 -11.90 3.63 5.04
N ILE A 34 -12.07 4.75 4.34
CA ILE A 34 -11.19 5.19 3.26
C ILE A 34 -10.06 6.05 3.83
N ILE A 35 -8.82 5.62 3.56
CA ILE A 35 -7.61 6.31 3.95
C ILE A 35 -7.03 6.94 2.70
N LYS A 36 -7.04 8.27 2.65
CA LYS A 36 -6.39 9.02 1.56
C LYS A 36 -4.88 8.93 1.71
N PHE A 37 -4.19 8.67 0.61
CA PHE A 37 -2.73 8.64 0.56
C PHE A 37 -2.21 9.60 -0.49
N THR A 38 -1.31 10.49 -0.10
CA THR A 38 -0.61 11.38 -1.02
C THR A 38 0.86 11.01 -1.02
N PRO A 39 1.39 10.42 -2.11
CA PRO A 39 2.79 10.03 -2.16
C PRO A 39 3.72 11.25 -2.06
N LYS A 40 4.70 11.20 -1.14
CA LYS A 40 5.67 12.28 -0.92
C LYS A 40 6.90 12.21 -1.83
N TYR A 41 7.35 10.99 -2.13
CA TYR A 41 8.56 10.71 -2.91
C TYR A 41 8.21 10.05 -4.24
N ASP A 42 9.12 10.00 -5.21
CA ASP A 42 8.93 9.22 -6.44
C ASP A 42 8.89 7.70 -6.15
N LYS A 43 8.44 6.91 -7.13
CA LYS A 43 8.22 5.45 -6.96
C LYS A 43 9.50 4.71 -6.54
N VAL A 44 10.65 5.05 -7.12
CA VAL A 44 11.94 4.39 -6.80
C VAL A 44 12.33 4.70 -5.37
N THR A 45 12.28 5.97 -4.98
CA THR A 45 12.57 6.36 -3.60
C THR A 45 11.62 5.70 -2.60
N ARG A 46 10.33 5.56 -2.93
CA ARG A 46 9.36 4.85 -2.07
C ARG A 46 9.71 3.38 -1.88
N LEU A 47 10.12 2.68 -2.94
CA LEU A 47 10.53 1.28 -2.86
C LEU A 47 11.79 1.12 -2.00
N VAL A 48 12.79 1.99 -2.16
CA VAL A 48 14.00 1.99 -1.32
C VAL A 48 13.64 2.21 0.15
N LEU A 49 12.74 3.14 0.45
CA LEU A 49 12.30 3.41 1.82
C LEU A 49 11.54 2.24 2.48
N THR A 50 10.90 1.39 1.69
CA THR A 50 10.15 0.24 2.19
C THR A 50 10.94 -1.07 2.14
N SER A 51 12.06 -1.14 1.41
CA SER A 51 12.93 -2.33 1.33
C SER A 51 13.36 -2.83 2.71
N ILE A 52 13.58 -1.92 3.65
CA ILE A 52 13.91 -2.23 5.05
C ILE A 52 12.89 -3.19 5.68
N LEU A 53 11.60 -3.08 5.34
CA LEU A 53 10.55 -3.96 5.86
C LEU A 53 10.61 -5.36 5.22
N PHE A 54 11.01 -5.44 3.95
CA PHE A 54 11.26 -6.73 3.29
C PHE A 54 12.48 -7.42 3.91
N GLU A 55 13.60 -6.70 4.03
CA GLU A 55 14.84 -7.21 4.62
C GLU A 55 14.66 -7.64 6.09
N ALA A 56 13.84 -6.91 6.85
CA ALA A 56 13.51 -7.25 8.23
C ALA A 56 12.50 -8.42 8.38
N GLY A 57 12.09 -9.06 7.27
CA GLY A 57 11.13 -10.17 7.28
C GLY A 57 9.74 -9.76 7.78
N LYS A 58 9.31 -8.53 7.50
CA LYS A 58 8.00 -7.98 7.91
C LYS A 58 6.96 -8.00 6.81
N VAL A 59 7.33 -8.36 5.59
CA VAL A 59 6.43 -8.54 4.45
C VAL A 59 6.24 -10.04 4.20
N TYR A 60 4.99 -10.46 4.05
CA TYR A 60 4.62 -11.87 3.87
C TYR A 60 3.77 -12.02 2.63
N PHE A 61 4.20 -12.91 1.74
CA PHE A 61 3.40 -13.37 0.61
C PHE A 61 2.93 -14.82 0.86
N PRO A 62 1.78 -15.23 0.31
CA PRO A 62 1.33 -16.62 0.41
C PRO A 62 2.27 -17.55 -0.37
N ASN A 63 2.56 -18.74 0.15
CA ASN A 63 3.52 -19.67 -0.46
C ASN A 63 3.26 -20.01 -1.94
N TYR A 64 1.99 -20.13 -2.34
CA TYR A 64 1.62 -20.46 -3.72
C TYR A 64 0.31 -19.79 -4.13
N ARG A 65 0.39 -18.89 -5.12
CA ARG A 65 -0.76 -18.30 -5.83
C ARG A 65 -0.35 -17.98 -7.26
N GLY A 66 -1.25 -18.19 -8.22
CA GLY A 66 -0.96 -17.95 -9.64
C GLY A 66 -0.64 -16.49 -10.00
N TRP A 67 -0.94 -15.53 -9.12
CA TRP A 67 -0.59 -14.12 -9.31
C TRP A 67 0.79 -13.77 -8.72
N LEU A 68 1.40 -14.65 -7.92
CA LEU A 68 2.62 -14.33 -7.18
C LEU A 68 3.83 -14.15 -8.10
N GLU A 69 3.96 -15.01 -9.12
CA GLU A 69 5.06 -14.92 -10.09
C GLU A 69 5.10 -13.56 -10.78
N GLY A 70 3.95 -13.07 -11.25
CA GLY A 70 3.86 -11.74 -11.88
C GLY A 70 4.11 -10.60 -10.90
N LEU A 71 3.75 -10.75 -9.62
CA LEU A 71 4.08 -9.77 -8.59
C LEU A 71 5.60 -9.74 -8.30
N GLU A 72 6.21 -10.91 -8.17
CA GLU A 72 7.64 -11.05 -7.91
C GLU A 72 8.47 -10.51 -9.07
N GLU A 73 8.09 -10.81 -10.31
CA GLU A 73 8.70 -10.23 -11.50
C GLU A 73 8.61 -8.70 -11.46
N GLU A 74 7.45 -8.15 -11.13
CA GLU A 74 7.27 -6.70 -11.00
C GLU A 74 8.20 -6.11 -9.94
N LEU A 75 8.26 -6.70 -8.73
CA LEU A 75 9.09 -6.24 -7.62
C LEU A 75 10.58 -6.31 -7.92
N PHE A 76 11.05 -7.40 -8.56
CA PHE A 76 12.48 -7.63 -8.78
C PHE A 76 13.03 -6.90 -10.00
N CYS A 77 12.19 -6.62 -11.00
CA CYS A 77 12.61 -5.92 -12.21
C CYS A 77 12.35 -4.40 -12.15
N PHE A 78 11.61 -3.91 -11.14
CA PHE A 78 11.35 -2.47 -10.96
C PHE A 78 12.67 -1.68 -10.82
N PRO A 79 12.83 -0.51 -11.48
CA PRO A 79 11.82 0.26 -12.23
C PRO A 79 11.70 -0.09 -13.72
N ASN A 80 12.44 -1.08 -14.21
CA ASN A 80 12.54 -1.40 -15.64
C ASN A 80 11.50 -2.45 -16.06
N VAL A 81 10.24 -2.24 -15.66
CA VAL A 81 9.10 -3.14 -15.91
C VAL A 81 8.03 -2.44 -16.71
N LYS A 82 7.19 -3.22 -17.40
CA LYS A 82 6.08 -2.68 -18.17
C LYS A 82 4.96 -2.13 -17.28
N ASN A 83 4.68 -2.82 -16.18
CA ASN A 83 3.63 -2.46 -15.23
C ASN A 83 4.28 -2.22 -13.87
N ASP A 84 3.75 -1.27 -13.11
CA ASP A 84 4.28 -0.93 -11.78
C ASP A 84 3.17 -0.71 -10.72
N ASP A 85 1.93 -1.06 -11.05
CA ASP A 85 0.76 -0.81 -10.21
C ASP A 85 0.80 -1.62 -8.90
N GLN A 86 1.32 -2.85 -8.92
CA GLN A 86 1.38 -3.69 -7.73
C GLN A 86 2.50 -3.23 -6.79
N VAL A 87 3.67 -2.92 -7.35
CA VAL A 87 4.79 -2.30 -6.62
C VAL A 87 4.32 -0.99 -6.01
N ASP A 88 3.59 -0.18 -6.77
CA ASP A 88 3.04 1.07 -6.27
C ASP A 88 2.10 0.85 -5.09
N SER A 89 1.10 -0.02 -5.24
CA SER A 89 0.15 -0.34 -4.18
C SER A 89 0.82 -0.84 -2.89
N ILE A 90 1.80 -1.73 -3.01
CA ILE A 90 2.55 -2.27 -1.86
C ILE A 90 3.36 -1.18 -1.17
N THR A 91 4.10 -0.37 -1.94
CA THR A 91 4.94 0.69 -1.35
C THR A 91 4.09 1.75 -0.65
N GLN A 92 2.93 2.13 -1.21
CA GLN A 92 1.98 3.03 -0.55
C GLN A 92 1.51 2.46 0.80
N PHE A 93 1.08 1.18 0.83
CA PHE A 93 0.65 0.53 2.06
C PHE A 93 1.77 0.48 3.11
N LEU A 94 2.97 0.05 2.72
CA LEU A 94 4.10 -0.09 3.64
C LEU A 94 4.55 1.25 4.24
N LEU A 95 4.54 2.33 3.45
CA LEU A 95 4.83 3.68 3.95
C LEU A 95 3.76 4.14 4.93
N TRP A 96 2.48 3.91 4.63
CA TRP A 96 1.40 4.27 5.55
C TRP A 96 1.51 3.53 6.89
N VAL A 97 1.81 2.22 6.87
CA VAL A 97 2.01 1.43 8.09
C VAL A 97 3.19 1.95 8.90
N ARG A 98 4.32 2.24 8.24
CA ARG A 98 5.52 2.78 8.90
C ARG A 98 5.24 4.12 9.56
N ASP A 99 4.67 5.07 8.81
CA ASP A 99 4.40 6.42 9.29
C ASP A 99 3.35 6.40 10.42
N LYS A 100 2.35 5.51 10.36
CA LYS A 100 1.38 5.32 11.45
C LYS A 100 2.06 4.85 12.75
N LYS A 101 3.01 3.91 12.65
CA LYS A 101 3.76 3.43 13.81
C LYS A 101 4.61 4.54 14.44
N GLU A 102 5.24 5.38 13.63
CA GLU A 102 5.97 6.55 14.12
C GLU A 102 5.06 7.54 14.84
N LEU A 103 3.85 7.78 14.31
CA LEU A 103 2.83 8.59 14.99
C LEU A 103 2.43 7.98 16.35
N GLU A 104 2.13 6.68 16.40
CA GLU A 104 1.78 6.02 17.67
C GLU A 104 2.92 6.06 18.71
N MET A 105 4.18 5.96 18.27
CA MET A 105 5.35 6.02 19.16
C MET A 105 5.64 7.45 19.67
N SER A 106 5.28 8.48 18.90
CA SER A 106 5.50 9.89 19.27
C SER A 106 4.39 10.47 20.15
N LEU A 107 3.26 9.76 20.29
CA LEU A 107 2.18 10.13 21.19
C LEU A 107 2.43 9.58 22.61
N ARG A 108 2.42 10.46 23.61
CA ARG A 108 2.34 10.03 25.02
C ARG A 108 0.93 9.50 25.30
N ARG A 109 0.80 8.23 25.69
CA ARG A 109 -0.47 7.71 26.23
C ARG A 109 -0.80 8.46 27.53
N VAL A 110 -1.95 9.11 27.55
CA VAL A 110 -2.57 9.71 28.74
C VAL A 110 -3.57 8.74 29.36
#